data_AF-A0A524HNW0-F1
#
_entry.id   AF-A0A524HNW0-F1
#
_cell.length_a   1.000
_cell.length_b   1.000
_cell.length_c   1.000
_cell.angle_alpha   90.00
_cell.angle_beta   90.00
_cell.angle_gamma   90.00
#
_symmetry.space_group_name_H-M   'P 1'
#
loop_
_entity.id
_entity.type
_entity.pdbx_description
1 polymer ?
#
loop_
_entity_poly.entity_id
_entity_poly.type
_entity_poly.pdbx_seq_one_letter_code
_entity_poly.pdbx_strand_id
1 'polypeptide(L)'
;MDSTIIGCECIDELADMAGLKPKIAAITEKAMRGELEFEDALKERVALLKGLPLEALARVYAERVRLNPGAKALIRTMRAHGAHCLLVSGGFTYFTSRVAKEAGFDGQTGNLLFDDGNMLTGEVGEPILGRAAKLEALESNAKARGLDMSETIA
;
A
#
# COMPACT_ATOMS: atom_id res chain seq x y z
N MET A 1 0.23 5.41 0.43
CA MET A 1 -0.93 5.28 -0.48
C MET A 1 -2.18 5.51 0.32
N ASP A 2 -2.47 4.58 1.23
CA ASP A 2 -3.52 4.62 2.24
C ASP A 2 -3.38 5.90 3.07
N SER A 3 -4.51 6.48 3.43
CA SER A 3 -4.61 7.76 4.14
C SER A 3 -3.81 8.92 3.50
N THR A 4 -3.54 8.88 2.19
CA THR A 4 -2.79 9.93 1.48
C THR A 4 -3.32 10.15 0.06
N ILE A 5 -3.13 9.16 -0.83
CA ILE A 5 -3.63 9.17 -2.21
C ILE A 5 -5.06 8.64 -2.26
N ILE A 6 -5.42 7.75 -1.33
CA ILE A 6 -6.77 7.24 -1.10
C ILE A 6 -7.14 7.47 0.37
N GLY A 7 -8.43 7.54 0.66
CA GLY A 7 -8.93 7.84 2.01
C GLY A 7 -9.06 6.63 2.93
N CYS A 8 -9.07 5.41 2.39
CA CYS A 8 -9.24 4.18 3.17
C CYS A 8 -7.91 3.49 3.47
N GLU A 9 -7.94 2.60 4.46
CA GLU A 9 -6.88 1.63 4.77
C GLU A 9 -7.25 0.28 4.15
N CYS A 10 -6.55 -0.16 3.10
CA CYS A 10 -6.96 -1.31 2.29
C CYS A 10 -7.03 -2.61 3.09
N ILE A 11 -6.15 -2.79 4.07
CA ILE A 11 -6.14 -3.98 4.93
C ILE A 11 -7.36 -4.02 5.85
N ASP A 12 -7.81 -2.87 6.35
CA ASP A 12 -8.99 -2.77 7.22
C ASP A 12 -10.28 -2.99 6.43
N GLU A 13 -10.33 -2.54 5.17
CA GLU A 13 -11.45 -2.81 4.28
C GLU A 13 -11.56 -4.29 3.91
N LEU A 14 -10.42 -4.98 3.74
CA LEU A 14 -10.39 -6.45 3.57
C LEU A 14 -10.84 -7.17 4.85
N ALA A 15 -10.39 -6.68 6.01
CA ALA A 15 -10.80 -7.20 7.31
C ALA A 15 -12.33 -7.09 7.50
N ASP A 16 -12.91 -5.95 7.11
CA ASP A 16 -14.35 -5.69 7.20
C ASP A 16 -15.16 -6.69 6.36
N MET A 17 -14.73 -6.94 5.12
CA MET A 17 -15.36 -7.93 4.23
C MET A 17 -15.31 -9.36 4.80
N ALA A 18 -14.30 -9.66 5.62
CA ALA A 18 -14.13 -10.95 6.28
C ALA A 18 -14.80 -11.03 7.68
N GLY A 19 -15.38 -9.93 8.19
CA GLY A 19 -15.86 -9.85 9.57
C GLY A 19 -14.74 -9.90 10.62
N LEU A 20 -13.50 -9.59 10.23
CA LEU A 20 -12.28 -9.68 11.03
C LEU A 20 -11.78 -8.32 11.52
N LYS A 21 -12.50 -7.23 11.23
CA LYS A 21 -12.14 -5.86 11.59
C LYS A 21 -11.72 -5.70 13.06
N PRO A 22 -12.42 -6.26 14.07
CA PRO A 22 -11.99 -6.15 15.47
C PRO A 22 -10.63 -6.81 15.74
N LYS A 23 -10.31 -7.93 15.07
CA LYS A 23 -9.05 -8.65 15.27
C LYS A 23 -7.88 -7.90 14.65
N ILE A 24 -8.07 -7.37 13.44
CA ILE A 24 -7.03 -6.59 12.75
C ILE A 24 -6.78 -5.26 13.47
N ALA A 25 -7.83 -4.58 13.94
CA ALA A 25 -7.70 -3.36 14.74
C ALA A 25 -6.85 -3.58 16.00
N ALA A 26 -7.07 -4.69 16.72
CA ALA A 26 -6.30 -5.01 17.92
C ALA A 26 -4.79 -5.22 17.63
N ILE A 27 -4.43 -5.78 16.47
CA ILE A 27 -3.02 -5.91 16.05
C ILE A 27 -2.45 -4.55 15.66
N THR A 28 -3.22 -3.75 14.90
CA THR A 28 -2.82 -2.39 14.51
C THR A 28 -2.55 -1.51 15.73
N GLU A 29 -3.40 -1.58 16.76
CA GLU A 29 -3.20 -0.85 18.02
C GLU A 29 -1.90 -1.25 18.74
N LYS A 30 -1.58 -2.56 18.80
CA LYS A 30 -0.31 -3.04 19.38
C LYS A 30 0.89 -2.49 18.63
N ALA A 31 0.85 -2.53 17.30
CA ALA A 31 1.92 -1.98 16.45
C ALA A 31 2.09 -0.46 16.68
N MET A 32 1.00 0.29 16.80
CA MET A 32 1.05 1.73 17.09
C MET A 32 1.57 2.05 18.50
N ARG A 33 1.38 1.15 19.48
CA ARG A 33 1.99 1.26 20.81
C ARG A 33 3.48 0.87 20.84
N GLY A 34 4.04 0.42 19.71
CA GLY A 34 5.41 -0.07 19.63
C GLY A 34 5.60 -1.44 20.30
N GLU A 35 4.51 -2.16 20.58
CA GLU A 35 4.55 -3.51 21.16
C GLU A 35 4.84 -4.59 20.10
N LEU A 36 4.72 -4.23 18.82
CA LEU A 36 4.92 -5.12 17.69
C LEU A 36 5.61 -4.38 16.55
N GLU A 37 6.68 -4.96 16.02
CA GLU A 37 7.36 -4.41 14.84
C GLU A 37 6.42 -4.42 13.63
N PHE A 38 6.57 -3.45 12.73
CA PHE A 38 5.65 -3.28 11.60
C PHE A 38 5.51 -4.55 10.75
N GLU A 39 6.64 -5.24 10.50
CA GLU A 39 6.71 -6.44 9.67
C GLU A 39 5.94 -7.59 10.32
N ASP A 40 6.14 -7.82 11.62
CA ASP A 40 5.42 -8.84 12.39
C ASP A 40 3.93 -8.51 12.47
N ALA A 41 3.58 -7.24 12.71
CA ALA A 41 2.20 -6.78 12.70
C ALA A 41 1.52 -6.99 11.35
N LEU A 42 2.24 -6.76 10.24
CA LEU A 42 1.71 -7.01 8.91
C LEU A 42 1.51 -8.51 8.67
N LYS A 43 2.50 -9.35 9.01
CA LYS A 43 2.40 -10.81 8.90
C LYS A 43 1.21 -11.35 9.67
N GLU A 44 1.02 -10.93 10.92
CA GLU A 44 -0.14 -11.33 11.74
C GLU A 44 -1.48 -10.91 11.11
N ARG A 45 -1.59 -9.66 10.64
CA ARG A 45 -2.83 -9.17 10.01
C ARG A 45 -3.12 -9.89 8.70
N VAL A 46 -2.10 -10.17 7.89
CA VAL A 46 -2.25 -10.90 6.62
C VAL A 46 -2.62 -12.37 6.87
N ALA A 47 -2.07 -13.00 7.89
CA ALA A 47 -2.42 -14.38 8.28
C ALA A 47 -3.91 -14.53 8.61
N LEU A 48 -4.53 -13.50 9.19
CA LEU A 48 -5.97 -13.49 9.45
C LEU A 48 -6.81 -13.48 8.16
N LEU A 49 -6.27 -12.99 7.05
CA LEU A 49 -6.97 -12.94 5.75
C LEU A 49 -6.90 -14.26 4.98
N LYS A 50 -6.30 -15.32 5.55
CA LYS A 50 -6.22 -16.64 4.91
C LYS A 50 -7.60 -17.17 4.56
N GLY A 51 -7.75 -17.66 3.32
CA GLY A 51 -9.02 -18.18 2.80
C GLY A 51 -10.00 -17.11 2.34
N LEU A 52 -9.61 -15.82 2.35
CA LEU A 52 -10.43 -14.78 1.75
C LEU A 52 -10.40 -14.91 0.21
N PRO A 53 -11.55 -14.98 -0.48
CA PRO A 53 -11.59 -15.10 -1.94
C PRO A 53 -10.98 -13.88 -2.63
N LEU A 54 -10.33 -14.09 -3.78
CA LEU A 54 -9.72 -13.02 -4.56
C LEU A 54 -10.73 -11.97 -5.04
N GLU A 55 -12.00 -12.34 -5.18
CA GLU A 55 -13.08 -11.40 -5.47
C GLU A 55 -13.24 -10.35 -4.38
N ALA A 56 -12.85 -10.63 -3.13
CA ALA A 56 -12.88 -9.64 -2.06
C ALA A 56 -11.92 -8.48 -2.34
N LEU A 57 -10.73 -8.74 -2.89
CA LEU A 57 -9.80 -7.68 -3.30
C LEU A 57 -10.42 -6.78 -4.39
N ALA A 58 -11.05 -7.40 -5.39
CA ALA A 58 -11.72 -6.69 -6.47
C ALA A 58 -12.89 -5.85 -5.96
N ARG A 59 -13.67 -6.42 -5.05
CA ARG A 59 -14.80 -5.76 -4.41
C ARG A 59 -14.37 -4.58 -3.56
N VAL A 60 -13.35 -4.73 -2.71
CA VAL A 60 -12.78 -3.63 -1.92
C VAL A 60 -12.30 -2.50 -2.84
N TYR A 61 -11.57 -2.84 -3.91
CA TYR A 61 -11.12 -1.82 -4.86
C TYR A 61 -12.31 -1.08 -5.51
N ALA A 62 -13.32 -1.80 -5.99
CA ALA A 62 -14.47 -1.21 -6.65
C ALA A 62 -15.35 -0.37 -5.70
N GLU A 63 -15.61 -0.87 -4.50
CA GLU A 63 -16.60 -0.28 -3.57
C GLU A 63 -16.00 0.76 -2.63
N ARG A 64 -14.74 0.60 -2.20
CA ARG A 64 -14.14 1.38 -1.10
C ARG A 64 -13.03 2.32 -1.54
N VAL A 65 -12.22 1.91 -2.53
CA VAL A 65 -11.05 2.70 -2.92
C VAL A 65 -11.46 3.89 -3.77
N ARG A 66 -11.20 5.10 -3.27
CA ARG A 66 -11.41 6.37 -3.98
C ARG A 66 -10.17 7.23 -3.82
N LEU A 67 -9.74 7.84 -4.93
CA LEU A 67 -8.68 8.84 -4.88
C LEU A 67 -9.14 10.02 -4.02
N ASN A 68 -8.25 10.49 -3.14
CA ASN A 68 -8.49 11.71 -2.39
C ASN A 68 -8.63 12.91 -3.34
N PRO A 69 -9.42 13.93 -2.96
CA PRO A 69 -9.56 15.14 -3.76
C PRO A 69 -8.20 15.74 -4.12
N GLY A 70 -8.01 16.08 -5.39
CA GLY A 70 -6.76 16.65 -5.89
C GLY A 70 -5.63 15.65 -6.16
N ALA A 71 -5.70 14.38 -5.72
CA ALA A 71 -4.61 13.41 -5.92
C ALA A 71 -4.22 13.26 -7.41
N LYS A 72 -5.22 13.08 -8.28
CA LYS A 72 -5.00 12.99 -9.73
C LYS A 72 -4.47 14.29 -10.34
N ALA A 73 -4.94 15.45 -9.85
CA ALA A 73 -4.50 16.75 -10.33
C ALA A 73 -3.03 17.00 -9.95
N LEU A 74 -2.68 16.74 -8.68
CA LEU A 74 -1.32 16.84 -8.15
C LEU A 74 -0.33 16.03 -9.00
N ILE A 75 -0.58 14.72 -9.16
CA ILE A 75 0.35 13.84 -9.86
C ILE A 75 0.49 14.23 -11.34
N ARG A 76 -0.62 14.56 -12.01
CA ARG A 76 -0.57 15.01 -13.41
C ARG A 76 0.18 16.32 -13.57
N THR A 77 -0.05 17.28 -12.69
CA THR A 77 0.67 18.57 -12.71
C THR A 77 2.16 18.35 -12.49
N MET A 78 2.55 17.60 -11.46
CA MET A 78 3.96 17.30 -11.19
C MET A 78 4.65 16.67 -12.40
N ARG A 79 4.02 15.67 -13.03
CA ARG A 79 4.56 15.01 -14.23
C ARG A 79 4.61 15.93 -15.44
N ALA A 80 3.60 16.78 -15.65
CA ALA A 80 3.60 17.76 -16.72
C ALA A 80 4.75 18.78 -16.60
N HIS A 81 5.23 19.00 -15.37
CA HIS A 81 6.38 19.84 -15.05
C HIS A 81 7.70 19.06 -14.91
N GLY A 82 7.76 17.81 -15.39
CA GLY A 82 8.99 17.02 -15.48
C GLY A 82 9.34 16.21 -14.23
N ALA A 83 8.51 16.23 -13.18
CA ALA A 83 8.74 15.37 -12.02
C ALA A 83 8.45 13.90 -12.36
N HIS A 84 9.24 13.00 -11.77
CA HIS A 84 8.97 11.58 -11.80
C HIS A 84 8.21 11.17 -10.53
N CYS A 85 7.00 10.64 -10.67
CA CYS A 85 6.13 10.36 -9.52
C CYS A 85 6.02 8.86 -9.26
N LEU A 86 6.36 8.44 -8.04
CA LEU A 86 6.26 7.04 -7.59
C LEU A 86 5.30 6.89 -6.41
N LEU A 87 4.49 5.82 -6.43
CA LEU A 87 3.64 5.44 -5.31
C LEU A 87 4.32 4.35 -4.47
N VAL A 88 4.92 4.72 -3.35
CA VAL A 88 5.55 3.75 -2.42
C VAL A 88 4.62 3.52 -1.22
N SER A 89 4.21 2.27 -0.98
CA SER A 89 3.28 1.95 0.10
C SER A 89 3.67 0.68 0.85
N GLY A 90 3.35 0.63 2.14
CA GLY A 90 3.31 -0.62 2.91
C GLY A 90 2.01 -1.42 2.69
N GLY A 91 1.08 -0.89 1.88
CA GLY A 91 -0.09 -1.61 1.39
C GLY A 91 0.27 -2.62 0.29
N PHE A 92 -0.72 -3.21 -0.36
CA PHE A 92 -0.51 -4.37 -1.23
C PHE A 92 -0.43 -4.04 -2.73
N THR A 93 0.41 -4.77 -3.48
CA THR A 93 0.65 -4.61 -4.93
C THR A 93 -0.64 -4.64 -5.76
N TYR A 94 -1.63 -5.42 -5.32
CA TYR A 94 -2.96 -5.45 -5.93
C TYR A 94 -3.59 -4.05 -5.99
N PHE A 95 -3.54 -3.29 -4.90
CA PHE A 95 -4.14 -1.95 -4.81
C PHE A 95 -3.21 -0.88 -5.36
N THR A 96 -1.93 -0.91 -4.99
CA THR A 96 -0.96 0.13 -5.41
C THR A 96 -0.83 0.20 -6.92
N SER A 97 -0.83 -0.93 -7.64
CA SER A 97 -0.81 -0.95 -9.11
C SER A 97 -2.00 -0.23 -9.75
N ARG A 98 -3.20 -0.45 -9.20
CA ARG A 98 -4.44 0.14 -9.71
C ARG A 98 -4.56 1.61 -9.36
N VAL A 99 -4.28 1.97 -8.11
CA VAL A 99 -4.28 3.36 -7.62
C VAL A 99 -3.23 4.19 -8.34
N ALA A 100 -2.02 3.66 -8.52
CA ALA A 100 -0.95 4.33 -9.25
C ALA A 100 -1.37 4.64 -10.69
N LYS A 101 -1.94 3.65 -11.38
CA LYS A 101 -2.44 3.81 -12.76
C LYS A 101 -3.56 4.85 -12.85
N GLU A 102 -4.50 4.83 -11.91
CA GLU A 102 -5.66 5.72 -11.90
C GLU A 102 -5.27 7.19 -11.63
N ALA A 103 -4.39 7.41 -10.65
CA ALA A 103 -3.86 8.74 -10.31
C ALA A 103 -2.85 9.24 -11.35
N GLY A 104 -2.17 8.32 -12.06
CA GLY A 104 -1.24 8.63 -13.13
C GLY A 104 0.23 8.70 -12.69
N PHE A 105 0.63 7.90 -11.70
CA PHE A 105 2.03 7.73 -11.31
C PHE A 105 2.84 7.00 -12.40
N ASP A 106 4.16 7.20 -12.40
CA ASP A 106 5.09 6.53 -13.32
C ASP A 106 5.48 5.12 -12.85
N GLY A 107 5.31 4.84 -11.55
CA GLY A 107 5.63 3.56 -10.95
C GLY A 107 5.03 3.40 -9.56
N GLN A 108 5.16 2.19 -9.01
CA GLN A 108 4.62 1.84 -7.72
C GLN A 108 5.45 0.75 -7.04
N THR A 109 5.38 0.71 -5.72
CA THR A 109 5.89 -0.41 -4.92
C THR A 109 4.94 -0.67 -3.76
N GLY A 110 4.68 -1.94 -3.48
CA GLY A 110 3.83 -2.42 -2.40
C GLY A 110 4.21 -3.84 -2.00
N ASN A 111 3.60 -4.33 -0.93
CA ASN A 111 3.76 -5.69 -0.44
C ASN A 111 2.99 -6.70 -1.28
N LEU A 112 3.58 -7.85 -1.56
CA LEU A 112 2.90 -8.92 -2.28
C LEU A 112 2.01 -9.70 -1.31
N LEU A 113 0.72 -9.86 -1.63
CA LEU A 113 -0.13 -10.87 -1.01
C LEU A 113 -0.05 -12.13 -1.84
N PHE A 114 0.22 -13.28 -1.22
CA PHE A 114 0.18 -14.56 -1.91
C PHE A 114 -1.25 -15.10 -1.99
N ASP A 115 -1.54 -15.74 -3.12
CA ASP A 115 -2.79 -16.42 -3.41
C ASP A 115 -2.54 -17.75 -4.13
N ASP A 116 -3.54 -18.63 -4.11
CA ASP A 116 -3.52 -19.93 -4.79
C ASP A 116 -4.26 -19.92 -6.14
N GLY A 117 -4.58 -18.74 -6.67
CA GLY A 117 -5.43 -18.54 -7.85
C GLY A 117 -6.92 -18.45 -7.55
N ASN A 118 -7.37 -18.71 -6.32
CA ASN A 118 -8.76 -18.59 -5.90
C ASN A 118 -8.92 -17.78 -4.60
N MET A 119 -8.03 -18.00 -3.63
CA MET A 119 -8.09 -17.37 -2.31
C MET A 119 -6.69 -16.93 -1.84
N LEU A 120 -6.67 -15.98 -0.89
CA LEU A 120 -5.45 -15.57 -0.21
C LEU A 120 -4.88 -16.70 0.65
N THR A 121 -3.57 -16.92 0.57
CA THR A 121 -2.88 -17.95 1.38
C THR A 121 -2.67 -17.51 2.84
N GLY A 122 -2.80 -16.21 3.11
CA GLY A 122 -2.46 -15.59 4.39
C GLY A 122 -0.97 -15.28 4.56
N GLU A 123 -0.22 -15.29 3.46
CA GLU A 123 1.21 -15.00 3.46
C GLU A 123 1.50 -13.70 2.71
N VAL A 124 2.52 -12.98 3.17
CA VAL A 124 3.02 -11.75 2.55
C VAL A 124 4.43 -11.99 2.02
N GLY A 125 4.72 -11.49 0.83
CA GLY A 125 6.04 -11.62 0.21
C GLY A 125 7.10 -10.82 0.95
N GLU A 126 8.32 -11.37 0.98
CA GLU A 126 9.50 -10.70 1.51
C GLU A 126 10.38 -10.10 0.39
N PRO A 127 11.12 -9.01 0.64
CA PRO A 127 11.10 -8.23 1.88
C PRO A 127 9.81 -7.41 2.06
N ILE A 128 9.36 -7.25 3.30
CA ILE A 128 8.20 -6.41 3.62
C ILE A 128 8.61 -4.94 3.54
N LEU A 129 7.83 -4.15 2.80
CA LEU A 129 8.03 -2.73 2.61
C LEU A 129 7.57 -1.96 3.87
N GLY A 130 8.48 -1.89 4.85
CA GLY A 130 8.33 -1.09 6.06
C GLY A 130 8.82 0.36 5.91
N ARG A 131 9.10 1.01 7.05
CA ARG A 131 9.58 2.41 7.08
C ARG A 131 10.91 2.60 6.34
N ALA A 132 11.89 1.72 6.60
CA ALA A 132 13.21 1.80 5.98
C ALA A 132 13.13 1.64 4.45
N ALA A 133 12.31 0.69 3.98
CA ALA A 133 12.13 0.44 2.56
C ALA A 133 11.51 1.62 1.80
N LYS A 134 10.70 2.46 2.45
CA LYS A 134 10.21 3.71 1.84
C LYS A 134 11.31 4.73 1.60
N LEU A 135 12.21 4.90 2.58
CA LEU A 135 13.37 5.78 2.44
C LEU A 135 14.31 5.26 1.36
N GLU A 136 14.62 3.96 1.38
CA GLU A 136 15.45 3.31 0.37
C GLU A 136 14.85 3.46 -1.04
N ALA A 137 13.53 3.32 -1.18
CA ALA A 137 12.85 3.53 -2.44
C ALA A 137 13.02 4.98 -2.96
N LEU A 138 12.98 5.98 -2.07
CA LEU A 138 13.23 7.38 -2.45
C LEU A 138 14.69 7.60 -2.86
N GLU A 139 15.63 7.18 -2.02
CA GLU A 139 17.08 7.35 -2.24
C GLU A 139 17.55 6.64 -3.52
N SER A 140 17.12 5.40 -3.73
CA SER A 140 17.47 4.62 -4.92
C SER A 140 16.92 5.26 -6.20
N ASN A 141 15.70 5.81 -6.16
CA ASN A 141 15.10 6.46 -7.33
C ASN A 141 15.68 7.83 -7.63
N ALA A 142 16.05 8.61 -6.61
CA ALA A 142 16.80 9.85 -6.77
C ALA A 142 18.16 9.56 -7.40
N LYS A 143 18.91 8.62 -6.83
CA LYS A 143 20.22 8.19 -7.34
C LYS A 143 20.17 7.68 -8.78
N ALA A 144 19.18 6.84 -9.11
CA ALA A 144 19.00 6.32 -10.47
C ALA A 144 18.71 7.41 -11.52
N ARG A 145 18.27 8.59 -11.08
CA ARG A 145 17.98 9.76 -11.92
C ARG A 145 19.04 10.85 -11.81
N GLY A 146 20.09 10.63 -11.01
CA GLY A 146 21.13 11.63 -10.78
C GLY A 146 20.65 12.88 -10.03
N LEU A 147 19.61 12.74 -9.20
CA LEU A 147 19.04 13.83 -8.39
C LEU A 147 19.64 13.83 -6.98
N ASP A 148 19.85 15.02 -6.42
CA ASP A 148 20.13 15.19 -5.00
C ASP A 148 18.86 14.96 -4.17
N MET A 149 19.01 14.54 -2.91
CA MET A 149 17.85 14.33 -2.02
C MET A 149 17.07 15.63 -1.78
N SER A 150 17.72 16.79 -1.83
CA SER A 150 17.07 18.11 -1.73
C SER A 150 16.14 18.43 -2.92
N GLU A 151 16.24 17.69 -4.02
CA GLU A 151 15.37 17.80 -5.20
C GLU A 151 14.17 16.84 -5.14
N THR A 152 13.99 16.13 -4.01
CA THR A 152 12.91 15.16 -3.81
C THR A 152 11.84 15.64 -2.83
N ILE A 153 10.63 15.08 -2.93
CA ILE A 153 9.48 15.35 -2.05
C ILE A 153 8.85 14.00 -1.68
N ALA A 154 8.57 13.77 -0.39
CA ALA A 154 7.91 12.56 0.12
C ALA A 154 6.94 12.88 1.26
#